data_AF-A0A316HTL6-F1
#
_entry.id   AF-A0A316HTL6-F1
#
_cell.length_a   1.000
_cell.length_b   1.000
_cell.length_c   1.000
_cell.angle_alpha   90.00
_cell.angle_beta   90.00
_cell.angle_gamma   90.00
#
_symmetry.space_group_name_H-M   'P 1'
#
loop_
_entity.id
_entity.type
_entity.pdbx_description
1 polymer ?
#
loop_
_entity_poly.entity_id
_entity_poly.type
_entity_poly.pdbx_seq_one_letter_code
_entity_poly.pdbx_strand_id
1 'polypeptide(L)'
;MRLLLRRGFQRTVVQDRLTCVNAVMFRRVWRGTNETVLAYSEIEALAYRVREDDVDPSDPFVVDPDVTLWQCGGEFLDVAGQLLELPPVPGHSTFATRPAGDGPSR
;
A
#
# COMPACT_ATOMS: atom_id res chain seq x y z
N MET A 1 -15.08 2.33 -1.01
CA MET A 1 -14.10 1.39 -1.62
C MET A 1 -14.50 0.81 -3.00
N ARG A 2 -15.05 1.60 -3.95
CA ARG A 2 -15.31 1.09 -5.33
C ARG A 2 -14.12 1.32 -6.29
N LEU A 3 -13.21 2.23 -5.95
CA LEU A 3 -12.07 2.61 -6.79
C LEU A 3 -11.19 1.41 -7.14
N LEU A 4 -10.67 0.71 -6.11
CA LEU A 4 -9.79 -0.45 -6.31
C LEU A 4 -10.50 -1.58 -7.07
N LEU A 5 -11.75 -1.88 -6.74
CA LEU A 5 -12.54 -2.89 -7.47
C LEU A 5 -12.66 -2.57 -8.97
N ARG A 6 -12.91 -1.30 -9.33
CA ARG A 6 -12.96 -0.86 -10.74
C ARG A 6 -11.61 -0.93 -11.45
N ARG A 7 -10.51 -1.00 -10.70
CA ARG A 7 -9.14 -1.13 -11.21
C ARG A 7 -8.64 -2.57 -11.22
N GLY A 8 -9.55 -3.54 -11.04
CA GLY A 8 -9.24 -4.97 -11.15
C GLY A 8 -8.71 -5.61 -9.86
N PHE A 9 -8.78 -4.91 -8.72
CA PHE A 9 -8.43 -5.52 -7.44
C PHE A 9 -9.52 -6.47 -6.97
N GLN A 10 -9.10 -7.63 -6.48
CA GLN A 10 -9.93 -8.58 -5.76
C GLN A 10 -9.96 -8.21 -4.29
N ARG A 11 -11.14 -8.28 -3.65
CA ARG A 11 -11.31 -7.97 -2.23
C ARG A 11 -11.43 -9.26 -1.41
N THR A 12 -10.67 -9.34 -0.34
CA THR A 12 -10.74 -10.41 0.66
C THR A 12 -10.67 -9.80 2.06
N VAL A 13 -11.16 -10.52 3.07
CA VAL A 13 -10.96 -10.16 4.48
C VAL A 13 -9.86 -11.05 5.02
N VAL A 14 -8.85 -10.45 5.61
CA VAL A 14 -7.69 -11.13 6.21
C VAL A 14 -7.57 -10.71 7.66
N GLN A 15 -7.07 -11.61 8.50
CA GLN A 15 -6.88 -11.33 9.92
C GLN A 15 -5.39 -11.22 10.20
N ASP A 16 -4.98 -10.09 10.77
CA ASP A 16 -3.65 -9.94 11.33
C ASP A 16 -3.59 -10.72 12.64
N ARG A 17 -2.75 -11.76 12.68
CA ARG A 17 -2.59 -12.61 13.86
C ARG A 17 -1.77 -11.93 14.96
N LEU A 18 -0.94 -10.96 14.63
CA LEU A 18 -0.11 -10.23 15.58
C LEU A 18 -0.94 -9.19 16.34
N THR A 19 -1.76 -8.42 15.62
CA THR A 19 -2.56 -7.34 16.19
C THR A 19 -4.00 -7.74 16.50
N CYS A 20 -4.42 -8.94 16.09
CA CYS A 20 -5.80 -9.45 16.19
C CYS A 20 -6.83 -8.56 15.47
N VAL A 21 -6.41 -7.80 14.45
CA VAL A 21 -7.26 -6.90 13.68
C VAL A 21 -7.70 -7.56 12.36
N ASN A 22 -8.96 -7.39 11.99
CA ASN A 22 -9.43 -7.72 10.65
C ASN A 22 -9.12 -6.58 9.69
N ALA A 23 -8.41 -6.87 8.60
CA ALA A 23 -8.17 -5.92 7.52
C ALA A 23 -8.92 -6.36 6.25
N VAL A 24 -9.34 -5.37 5.46
CA VAL A 24 -9.84 -5.61 4.11
C VAL A 24 -8.67 -5.52 3.14
N MET A 25 -8.28 -6.65 2.56
CA MET A 25 -7.23 -6.73 1.56
C MET A 25 -7.79 -6.57 0.15
N PHE A 26 -7.19 -5.66 -0.61
CA PHE A 26 -7.37 -5.53 -2.05
C PHE A 26 -6.08 -5.96 -2.74
N ARG A 27 -6.16 -6.91 -3.66
CA ARG A 27 -4.99 -7.44 -4.38
C ARG A 27 -5.21 -7.50 -5.88
N ARG A 28 -4.19 -7.17 -6.67
CA ARG A 28 -4.13 -7.51 -8.10
C ARG A 28 -2.71 -7.85 -8.52
N VAL A 29 -2.58 -8.60 -9.60
CA VAL A 29 -1.33 -8.73 -10.34
C VAL A 29 -1.40 -7.78 -11.53
N TRP A 30 -0.39 -6.92 -11.68
CA TRP A 30 -0.30 -5.95 -12.77
C TRP A 30 1.14 -5.86 -13.26
N ARG A 31 1.37 -6.16 -14.55
CA ARG A 31 2.69 -6.10 -15.19
C ARG A 31 3.81 -6.82 -14.39
N GLY A 32 3.54 -8.03 -13.91
CA GLY A 32 4.49 -8.85 -13.14
C GLY A 32 4.74 -8.37 -11.71
N THR A 33 3.93 -7.43 -11.23
CA THR A 33 3.98 -6.90 -9.86
C THR A 33 2.71 -7.29 -9.12
N ASN A 34 2.85 -7.75 -7.89
CA ASN A 34 1.76 -7.88 -6.95
C ASN A 34 1.51 -6.53 -6.27
N GLU A 35 0.32 -5.98 -6.48
CA GLU A 35 -0.10 -4.75 -5.82
C GLU A 35 -1.15 -5.08 -4.76
N THR A 36 -0.85 -4.69 -3.52
CA THR A 36 -1.69 -4.97 -2.36
C THR A 36 -2.04 -3.69 -1.63
N VAL A 37 -3.28 -3.59 -1.17
CA VAL A 37 -3.77 -2.56 -0.23
C VAL A 37 -4.44 -3.27 0.95
N LEU A 38 -3.93 -3.07 2.16
CA LEU A 38 -4.51 -3.48 3.42
C LEU A 38 -5.21 -2.29 4.04
N ALA A 39 -6.54 -2.34 4.16
CA ALA A 39 -7.30 -1.34 4.90
C ALA A 39 -7.59 -1.86 6.31
N TYR A 40 -6.92 -1.27 7.31
CA TYR A 40 -7.07 -1.62 8.73
C TYR A 40 -8.29 -0.97 9.36
N SER A 41 -8.68 0.21 8.87
CA SER A 41 -9.88 0.92 9.29
C SER A 41 -10.51 1.64 8.10
N GLU A 42 -11.52 2.47 8.36
CA GLU A 42 -12.14 3.31 7.32
C GLU A 42 -11.18 4.36 6.75
N ILE A 43 -10.20 4.78 7.57
CA ILE A 43 -9.24 5.83 7.23
C ILE A 43 -7.84 5.28 7.01
N GLU A 44 -7.41 4.24 7.73
CA GLU A 44 -6.01 3.81 7.73
C GLU A 44 -5.76 2.63 6.78
N ALA A 45 -4.72 2.77 5.96
CA ALA A 45 -4.30 1.74 5.03
C ALA A 45 -2.79 1.66 4.85
N LEU A 46 -2.34 0.49 4.41
CA LEU A 46 -1.00 0.24 3.89
C LEU A 46 -1.13 -0.29 2.47
N ALA A 47 -0.33 0.22 1.53
CA ALA A 47 -0.17 -0.37 0.22
C ALA A 47 1.28 -0.66 -0.08
N TYR A 48 1.50 -1.69 -0.89
CA TYR A 48 2.83 -2.08 -1.32
C TYR A 48 2.82 -2.75 -2.69
N ARG A 49 4.00 -2.76 -3.32
CA ARG A 49 4.32 -3.45 -4.56
C ARG A 49 5.49 -4.39 -4.32
N VAL A 50 5.32 -5.65 -4.70
CA VAL A 50 6.39 -6.66 -4.74
C VAL A 50 6.36 -7.35 -6.11
N ARG A 51 7.45 -7.98 -6.55
CA ARG A 51 7.36 -8.82 -7.76
C ARG A 51 6.38 -9.96 -7.51
N GLU A 52 5.76 -10.45 -8.58
CA GLU A 52 4.79 -11.54 -8.49
C GLU A 52 5.39 -12.81 -7.84
N ASP A 53 6.64 -13.12 -8.14
CA ASP A 53 7.34 -14.31 -7.62
C ASP A 53 7.84 -14.15 -6.17
N ASP A 54 7.95 -12.91 -5.69
CA ASP A 54 8.50 -12.58 -4.36
C ASP A 54 7.40 -12.43 -3.29
N VAL A 55 6.12 -12.58 -3.67
CA VAL A 55 5.01 -12.41 -2.73
C VAL A 55 4.89 -13.64 -1.81
N ASP A 56 4.94 -13.43 -0.50
CA ASP A 56 4.56 -14.47 0.46
C ASP A 56 3.03 -14.48 0.61
N PRO A 57 2.32 -15.55 0.17
CA PRO A 57 0.88 -15.64 0.32
C PRO A 57 0.44 -16.01 1.74
N SER A 58 1.36 -16.45 2.61
CA SER A 58 1.05 -16.97 3.94
C SER A 58 0.83 -15.88 4.99
N ASP A 59 1.48 -14.73 4.82
CA ASP A 59 1.30 -13.56 5.67
C ASP A 59 1.34 -12.25 4.84
N PRO A 60 0.18 -11.68 4.47
CA PRO A 60 0.13 -10.46 3.67
C PRO A 60 0.51 -9.19 4.46
N PHE A 61 0.69 -9.28 5.79
CA PHE A 61 1.01 -8.14 6.66
C PHE A 61 2.52 -7.94 6.82
N VAL A 62 3.30 -9.01 6.66
CA VAL A 62 4.76 -8.97 6.70
C VAL A 62 5.29 -8.75 5.30
N VAL A 63 5.81 -7.55 5.04
CA VAL A 63 6.42 -7.22 3.76
C VAL A 63 7.92 -7.10 3.96
N ASP A 64 8.68 -7.99 3.33
CA ASP A 64 10.14 -7.98 3.38
C ASP A 64 10.67 -6.73 2.64
N PRO A 65 11.41 -5.82 3.33
CA PRO A 65 11.91 -4.61 2.71
C PRO A 65 12.89 -4.85 1.56
N ASP A 66 13.57 -6.00 1.53
CA ASP A 66 14.57 -6.32 0.50
C ASP A 66 13.92 -6.68 -0.85
N VAL A 67 12.66 -7.14 -0.83
CA VAL A 67 11.88 -7.47 -2.05
C VAL A 67 10.80 -6.43 -2.38
N THR A 68 10.60 -5.46 -1.48
CA THR A 68 9.60 -4.39 -1.65
C THR A 68 10.06 -3.38 -2.69
N LEU A 69 9.29 -3.27 -3.78
CA LEU A 69 9.55 -2.28 -4.83
C LEU A 69 9.03 -0.89 -4.45
N TRP A 70 7.94 -0.84 -3.69
CA TRP A 70 7.31 0.39 -3.23
C TRP A 70 6.38 0.10 -2.06
N GLN A 71 6.27 1.04 -1.12
CA GLN A 71 5.38 0.95 0.04
C GLN A 71 4.90 2.35 0.44
N CYS A 72 3.64 2.45 0.87
CA CYS A 72 3.06 3.68 1.41
C CYS A 72 1.99 3.34 2.45
N GLY A 73 2.08 3.98 3.62
CA GLY A 73 1.06 3.92 4.67
C GLY A 73 0.44 5.30 4.92
N GLY A 74 -0.82 5.33 5.33
CA GLY A 74 -1.54 6.57 5.62
C GLY A 74 -3.04 6.45 5.36
N GLU A 75 -3.66 7.54 4.90
CA GLU A 75 -5.07 7.55 4.60
C GLU A 75 -5.41 6.71 3.35
N PHE A 76 -6.51 5.95 3.39
CA PHE A 76 -6.88 5.00 2.33
C PHE A 76 -6.92 5.63 0.94
N LEU A 77 -7.49 6.84 0.80
CA LEU A 77 -7.61 7.50 -0.51
C LEU A 77 -6.25 7.98 -1.03
N ASP A 78 -5.40 8.49 -0.14
CA ASP A 78 -4.05 8.96 -0.51
C ASP A 78 -3.17 7.79 -0.91
N VAL A 79 -3.19 6.71 -0.12
CA VAL A 79 -2.45 5.47 -0.39
C VAL A 79 -2.91 4.84 -1.71
N ALA A 80 -4.22 4.70 -1.92
CA ALA A 80 -4.77 4.15 -3.17
C ALA A 80 -4.49 5.08 -4.36
N GLY A 81 -4.49 6.40 -4.16
CA GLY A 81 -4.15 7.38 -5.17
C GLY A 81 -2.70 7.27 -5.62
N GLN A 82 -1.77 7.19 -4.67
CA GLN A 82 -0.34 7.02 -4.94
C GLN A 82 -0.06 5.68 -5.61
N LEU A 83 -0.65 4.57 -5.12
CA LEU A 83 -0.49 3.25 -5.74
C LEU A 83 -0.99 3.23 -7.19
N LEU A 84 -2.07 3.96 -7.49
CA LEU A 84 -2.64 4.03 -8.83
C LEU A 84 -2.03 5.15 -9.69
N GLU A 85 -1.03 5.87 -9.16
CA GLU A 85 -0.39 7.02 -9.82
C GLU A 85 -1.42 8.04 -10.32
N LEU A 86 -2.50 8.24 -9.55
CA LEU A 86 -3.53 9.22 -9.87
C LEU A 86 -3.00 10.63 -9.62
N PRO A 87 -3.44 11.63 -10.41
CA PRO A 87 -3.10 13.01 -10.13
C PRO A 87 -3.59 13.38 -8.72
N PRO A 88 -2.80 14.18 -7.96
CA PRO A 88 -3.18 14.57 -6.62
C PRO A 88 -4.52 15.29 -6.64
N VAL A 89 -5.43 14.88 -5.77
CA VAL A 89 -6.70 15.57 -5.59
C VAL A 89 -6.39 16.94 -4.97
N PRO A 90 -6.83 18.07 -5.56
CA PRO A 90 -6.60 19.38 -4.97
C PRO A 90 -7.17 19.42 -3.55
N GLY A 91 -6.32 19.64 -2.55
CA GLY A 91 -6.70 19.73 -1.14
C GLY A 91 -6.31 18.54 -0.25
N HIS A 92 -5.73 17.46 -0.79
CA HIS A 92 -5.10 16.42 0.01
C HIS A 92 -3.60 16.69 0.17
N SER A 93 -3.15 16.89 1.42
CA SER A 93 -1.74 17.12 1.74
C SER A 93 -0.91 15.89 1.38
N THR A 94 -0.06 16.02 0.37
CA THR A 94 1.06 15.10 0.15
C THR A 94 1.97 15.19 1.37
N PHE A 95 1.98 14.15 2.21
CA PHE A 95 3.05 14.00 3.19
C PHE A 95 4.35 13.85 2.42
N ALA A 96 5.18 14.89 2.49
CA ALA A 96 6.49 14.91 1.89
C ALA A 96 7.31 13.75 2.47
N THR A 97 7.66 12.78 1.63
CA THR A 97 8.81 11.91 1.90
C THR A 97 10.00 12.84 2.15
N ARG A 98 10.47 12.86 3.38
CA ARG A 98 11.61 13.68 3.81
C ARG A 98 12.79 13.37 2.88
N PRO A 99 13.34 14.34 2.12
CA PRO A 99 14.61 14.09 1.45
C PRO A 99 15.66 13.82 2.53
N ALA A 100 16.42 12.74 2.34
CA ALA A 100 17.53 12.38 3.19
C ALA A 100 18.59 13.49 3.15
N GLY A 101 18.86 14.11 4.30
CA GLY A 101 20.15 14.70 4.65
C GLY A 101 20.52 16.00 3.94
N ASP A 102 20.10 17.13 4.51
CA ASP A 102 21.00 18.27 4.61
C ASP A 102 22.01 17.95 5.72
N GLY A 103 23.20 17.51 5.33
CA GLY A 103 24.36 17.47 6.21
C GLY A 103 25.03 18.85 6.22
N PRO A 104 25.44 19.40 7.37
CA PRO A 104 26.05 20.72 7.40
C PRO A 104 27.53 20.69 7.02
N SER A 105 27.98 21.86 6.56
CA SER A 105 29.35 22.40 6.61
C SER A 105 30.35 21.99 5.52
N ARG A 106 30.77 22.99 4.74
CA ARG A 106 32.02 23.74 4.99
C ARG A 106 31.90 25.17 4.52
#